data_AF-A0A1W1CIZ4-F1
#
_entry.id   AF-A0A1W1CIZ4-F1
#
_cell.length_a   1.000
_cell.length_b   1.000
_cell.length_c   1.000
_cell.angle_alpha   90.00
_cell.angle_beta   90.00
_cell.angle_gamma   90.00
#
_symmetry.space_group_name_H-M   'P 1'
#
loop_
_entity.id
_entity.type
_entity.pdbx_description
1 polymer ?
#
loop_
_entity_poly.entity_id
_entity_poly.type
_entity_poly.pdbx_seq_one_letter_code
_entity_poly.pdbx_strand_id
1 'polypeptide(L)'
;MLPVTAKEATRINTETGPIPVSDFSYFLYLFRAAYVAGIKASRNNFPNENFEKSDVKKLTNIVQENLLHKSKRDITFLSFYKLPPHEDLTILDIKRENPLDVIFGGISIAFAVAVILSGGKFELTKDGLKVELPSLGDGIRSLRDAFGEREI
;
A
#
# COMPACT_ATOMS: atom_id res chain seq x y z
N MET A 1 -16.64 -7.27 -19.23
CA MET A 1 -15.29 -7.29 -18.61
C MET A 1 -14.60 -6.01 -19.00
N LEU A 2 -14.38 -5.09 -18.07
CA LEU A 2 -13.55 -3.91 -18.32
C LEU A 2 -12.08 -4.33 -18.20
N PRO A 3 -11.19 -3.80 -19.04
CA PRO A 3 -9.78 -4.15 -19.00
C PRO A 3 -9.16 -3.65 -17.69
N VAL A 4 -8.47 -4.54 -16.96
CA VAL A 4 -7.64 -4.17 -15.81
C VAL A 4 -6.39 -3.48 -16.37
N THR A 5 -6.38 -2.15 -16.38
CA THR A 5 -5.29 -1.29 -16.91
C THR A 5 -4.18 -1.00 -15.91
N ALA A 6 -3.77 -1.98 -15.09
CA ALA A 6 -2.60 -1.82 -14.24
C ALA A 6 -1.70 -3.06 -14.34
N LYS A 7 -0.73 -3.03 -15.27
CA LYS A 7 0.44 -3.92 -15.26
C LYS A 7 1.51 -3.32 -14.34
N GLU A 8 1.20 -3.14 -13.05
CA GLU A 8 2.17 -2.63 -12.08
C GLU A 8 2.74 -3.81 -11.29
N ALA A 9 3.73 -4.48 -11.87
CA ALA A 9 4.48 -5.53 -11.19
C ALA A 9 5.33 -4.92 -10.08
N THR A 10 4.96 -5.21 -8.84
CA THR A 10 5.75 -4.89 -7.65
C THR A 10 6.42 -6.15 -7.15
N ARG A 11 7.66 -6.06 -6.67
CA ARG A 11 8.30 -7.15 -5.94
C ARG A 11 8.33 -6.79 -4.47
N ILE A 12 7.76 -7.63 -3.60
CA ILE A 12 7.97 -7.51 -2.16
C ILE A 12 9.32 -8.16 -1.86
N ASN A 13 10.25 -7.46 -1.20
CA ASN A 13 11.45 -8.13 -0.73
C ASN A 13 11.15 -8.72 0.67
N THR A 14 10.80 -10.01 0.73
CA THR A 14 10.39 -10.65 1.98
C THR A 14 11.54 -11.13 2.88
N GLU A 15 12.75 -10.58 2.70
CA GLU A 15 14.00 -11.11 3.26
C GLU A 15 14.28 -12.55 2.82
N THR A 16 15.53 -13.01 2.99
CA THR A 16 15.91 -14.40 2.74
C THR A 16 15.59 -15.25 3.96
N GLY A 17 14.60 -16.15 3.87
CA GLY A 17 14.30 -17.12 4.93
C GLY A 17 12.80 -17.39 5.10
N PRO A 18 12.40 -18.30 5.99
CA PRO A 18 10.99 -18.59 6.25
C PRO A 18 10.24 -17.31 6.64
N ILE A 19 9.09 -17.06 6.00
CA ILE A 19 8.24 -15.90 6.29
C ILE A 19 7.13 -16.35 7.24
N PRO A 20 7.04 -15.82 8.47
CA PRO A 20 5.93 -16.11 9.36
C PRO A 20 4.61 -15.67 8.73
N VAL A 21 3.63 -16.58 8.69
CA VAL A 21 2.30 -16.28 8.10
C VAL A 21 1.60 -15.16 8.87
N SER A 22 1.81 -15.08 10.20
CA SER A 22 1.33 -13.99 11.04
C SER A 22 1.79 -12.64 10.51
N ASP A 23 3.08 -12.51 10.23
CA ASP A 23 3.71 -11.24 9.87
C ASP A 23 3.29 -10.84 8.46
N PHE A 24 3.25 -11.80 7.53
CA PHE A 24 2.80 -11.53 6.18
C PHE A 24 1.33 -11.09 6.16
N SER A 25 0.46 -11.79 6.89
CA SER A 25 -0.95 -11.41 7.01
C SER A 25 -1.14 -10.05 7.69
N TYR A 26 -0.31 -9.73 8.69
CA TYR A 26 -0.38 -8.48 9.42
C TYR A 26 0.12 -7.29 8.58
N PHE A 27 1.19 -7.50 7.80
CA PHE A 27 1.63 -6.53 6.81
C PHE A 27 0.53 -6.24 5.80
N LEU A 28 -0.08 -7.27 5.19
CA LEU A 28 -1.17 -7.08 4.22
C LEU A 28 -2.37 -6.36 4.85
N TYR A 29 -2.69 -6.66 6.11
CA TYR A 29 -3.73 -5.97 6.87
C TYR A 29 -3.44 -4.47 7.02
N LEU A 30 -2.25 -4.08 7.47
CA LEU A 30 -1.85 -2.68 7.65
C LEU A 30 -1.69 -1.95 6.30
N PHE A 31 -1.04 -2.61 5.35
CA PHE A 31 -0.77 -2.07 4.01
C PHE A 31 -2.09 -1.78 3.28
N ARG A 32 -3.06 -2.69 3.40
CA ARG A 32 -4.41 -2.48 2.86
C ARG A 32 -5.11 -1.30 3.52
N ALA A 33 -5.02 -1.14 4.84
CA ALA A 33 -5.61 0.02 5.52
C ALA A 33 -5.02 1.35 4.99
N ALA A 34 -3.71 1.40 4.80
CA ALA A 34 -3.02 2.57 4.23
C ALA A 34 -3.48 2.84 2.79
N TYR A 35 -3.59 1.80 1.97
CA TYR A 35 -4.11 1.89 0.60
C TYR A 35 -5.54 2.46 0.57
N VAL A 36 -6.46 1.93 1.37
CA VAL A 36 -7.85 2.40 1.44
C VAL A 36 -7.92 3.85 1.93
N ALA A 37 -7.08 4.23 2.88
CA ALA A 37 -6.96 5.62 3.31
C ALA A 37 -6.50 6.52 2.15
N GLY A 38 -5.53 6.06 1.34
CA GLY A 38 -5.10 6.68 0.09
C GLY A 38 -6.24 6.89 -0.91
N ILE A 39 -7.05 5.85 -1.17
CA ILE A 39 -8.22 5.94 -2.05
C ILE A 39 -9.20 7.02 -1.58
N LYS A 40 -9.57 6.98 -0.30
CA LYS A 40 -10.53 7.94 0.28
C LYS A 40 -10.01 9.37 0.22
N ALA A 41 -8.73 9.58 0.51
CA ALA A 41 -8.11 10.89 0.46
C ALA A 41 -7.94 11.39 -0.99
N SER A 42 -7.58 10.51 -1.93
CA SER A 42 -7.41 10.86 -3.35
C SER A 42 -8.72 11.37 -3.95
N ARG A 43 -9.86 10.71 -3.70
CA ARG A 43 -11.18 11.16 -4.21
C ARG A 43 -11.52 12.59 -3.82
N ASN A 44 -11.11 13.02 -2.64
CA ASN A 44 -11.41 14.36 -2.13
C ASN A 44 -10.43 15.44 -2.60
N ASN A 45 -9.23 15.06 -3.04
CA ASN A 45 -8.11 16.00 -3.27
C ASN A 45 -7.52 15.95 -4.70
N PHE A 46 -7.66 14.82 -5.39
CA PHE A 46 -7.04 14.54 -6.70
C PHE A 46 -8.02 13.72 -7.57
N PRO A 47 -9.04 14.36 -8.18
CA PRO A 47 -10.05 13.67 -8.99
C PRO A 47 -9.55 13.22 -10.38
N ASN A 48 -8.35 13.65 -10.79
CA ASN A 48 -7.78 13.31 -12.10
C ASN A 48 -6.90 12.05 -12.01
N GLU A 49 -6.91 11.22 -13.06
CA GLU A 49 -6.13 9.98 -13.13
C GLU A 49 -4.62 10.22 -13.33
N ASN A 50 -4.24 11.38 -13.86
CA ASN A 50 -2.84 11.76 -14.03
C ASN A 50 -2.33 12.47 -12.77
N PHE A 51 -1.33 11.89 -12.13
CA PHE A 51 -0.69 12.45 -10.93
C PHE A 51 0.82 12.57 -11.11
N GLU A 52 1.39 13.62 -10.52
CA GLU A 52 2.83 13.81 -10.48
C GLU A 52 3.41 13.31 -9.15
N LYS A 53 4.74 13.20 -9.08
CA LYS A 53 5.45 12.84 -7.83
C LYS A 53 5.10 13.79 -6.67
N SER A 54 4.84 15.06 -6.97
CA SER A 54 4.46 16.06 -5.97
C SER A 54 3.08 15.76 -5.35
N ASP A 55 2.15 15.20 -6.13
CA ASP A 55 0.81 14.83 -5.68
C ASP A 55 0.83 13.62 -4.76
N VAL A 56 1.65 12.59 -5.09
CA VAL A 56 1.86 11.44 -4.20
C VAL A 56 2.36 11.91 -2.83
N LYS A 57 3.31 12.85 -2.81
CA LYS A 57 3.90 13.35 -1.56
C LYS A 57 2.88 14.13 -0.73
N LYS A 58 2.09 15.00 -1.37
CA LYS A 58 0.99 15.73 -0.71
C LYS A 58 -0.04 14.75 -0.14
N LEU A 59 -0.47 13.77 -0.94
CA LEU A 59 -1.45 12.79 -0.52
C LEU A 59 -0.93 11.93 0.64
N THR A 60 0.35 11.56 0.62
CA THR A 60 0.99 10.82 1.71
C THR A 60 0.91 11.59 3.02
N ASN A 61 1.22 12.90 3.00
CA ASN A 61 1.12 13.74 4.20
C ASN A 61 -0.33 13.81 4.73
N ILE A 62 -1.30 14.04 3.83
CA ILE A 62 -2.73 14.05 4.18
C ILE A 62 -3.14 12.71 4.81
N VAL A 63 -2.74 11.60 4.22
CA VAL A 63 -3.07 10.27 4.74
C VAL A 63 -2.40 10.04 6.09
N GLN A 64 -1.11 10.36 6.23
CA GLN A 64 -0.38 10.20 7.49
C GLN A 64 -1.05 10.99 8.63
N GLU A 65 -1.38 12.27 8.41
CA GLU A 65 -2.11 13.09 9.39
C GLU A 65 -3.46 12.47 9.78
N ASN A 66 -4.18 11.92 8.80
CA ASN A 66 -5.46 11.25 9.04
C ASN A 66 -5.34 9.90 9.77
N LEU A 67 -4.17 9.25 9.71
CA LEU A 67 -3.91 7.93 10.31
C LEU A 67 -3.35 8.02 11.73
N LEU A 68 -2.57 9.05 12.07
CA LEU A 68 -1.89 9.21 13.37
C LEU A 68 -2.79 9.15 14.61
N HIS A 69 -4.10 9.39 14.45
CA HIS A 69 -5.07 9.43 15.54
C HIS A 69 -6.15 8.35 15.43
N LYS A 70 -5.94 7.35 14.57
CA LYS A 70 -6.90 6.28 14.37
C LYS A 70 -6.80 5.23 15.45
N SER A 71 -7.95 4.79 15.95
CA SER A 71 -8.02 3.64 16.85
C SER A 71 -7.76 2.35 16.08
N LYS A 72 -7.40 1.28 16.80
CA LYS A 72 -7.31 -0.08 16.22
C LYS A 72 -8.57 -0.47 15.45
N ARG A 73 -9.75 -0.05 15.94
CA ARG A 73 -11.04 -0.29 15.28
C ARG A 73 -11.12 0.41 13.92
N ASP A 74 -10.60 1.63 13.80
CA ASP A 74 -10.60 2.36 12.54
C ASP A 74 -9.63 1.74 11.53
N ILE A 75 -8.47 1.26 11.99
CA ILE A 75 -7.52 0.52 11.15
C ILE A 75 -8.21 -0.75 10.63
N THR A 76 -8.85 -1.53 11.51
CA THR A 76 -9.61 -2.71 11.11
C THR A 76 -10.71 -2.37 10.11
N PHE A 77 -11.45 -1.29 10.33
CA PHE A 77 -12.46 -0.83 9.39
C PHE A 77 -11.87 -0.49 8.02
N LEU A 78 -10.71 0.15 7.96
CA LEU A 78 -10.02 0.45 6.70
C LEU A 78 -9.53 -0.84 6.02
N SER A 79 -8.90 -1.76 6.74
CA SER A 79 -8.39 -3.03 6.19
C SER A 79 -9.47 -3.90 5.59
N PHE A 80 -10.70 -3.85 6.11
CA PHE A 80 -11.83 -4.65 5.62
C PHE A 80 -12.89 -3.83 4.88
N TYR A 81 -12.60 -2.55 4.57
CA TYR A 81 -13.51 -1.70 3.82
C TYR A 81 -13.77 -2.31 2.43
N LYS A 82 -15.04 -2.40 2.02
CA LYS A 82 -15.39 -2.92 0.70
C LYS A 82 -15.23 -1.82 -0.36
N LEU A 83 -14.25 -1.99 -1.24
CA LEU A 83 -14.09 -1.16 -2.43
C LEU A 83 -14.78 -1.83 -3.64
N PRO A 84 -15.16 -1.06 -4.66
CA PRO A 84 -15.49 -1.60 -5.98
C PRO A 84 -14.33 -2.47 -6.50
N PRO A 85 -14.58 -3.60 -7.18
CA PRO A 85 -13.52 -4.51 -7.62
C PRO A 85 -12.42 -3.88 -8.48
N HIS A 86 -12.74 -2.83 -9.24
CA HIS A 86 -11.78 -2.13 -10.11
C HIS A 86 -10.88 -1.13 -9.35
N GLU A 87 -11.23 -0.79 -8.11
CA GLU A 87 -10.42 0.07 -7.25
C GLU A 87 -9.72 -0.72 -6.14
N ASP A 88 -10.05 -2.00 -5.97
CA ASP A 88 -9.54 -2.76 -4.83
C ASP A 88 -8.09 -3.20 -5.05
N LEU A 89 -7.32 -3.24 -3.96
CA LEU A 89 -5.97 -3.77 -3.98
C LEU A 89 -6.04 -5.29 -4.11
N THR A 90 -5.61 -5.79 -5.26
CA THR A 90 -5.73 -7.20 -5.63
C THR A 90 -4.35 -7.78 -5.89
N ILE A 91 -4.11 -9.01 -5.46
CA ILE A 91 -2.93 -9.76 -5.89
C ILE A 91 -3.22 -10.38 -7.25
N LEU A 92 -2.49 -9.97 -8.28
CA LEU A 92 -2.63 -10.46 -9.64
C LEU A 92 -1.79 -11.72 -9.89
N ASP A 93 -0.60 -11.78 -9.28
CA ASP A 93 0.32 -12.92 -9.41
C ASP A 93 1.21 -13.04 -8.16
N ILE A 94 1.63 -14.26 -7.84
CA ILE A 94 2.58 -14.55 -6.76
C ILE A 94 3.57 -15.61 -7.23
N LYS A 95 4.85 -15.26 -7.35
CA LYS A 95 5.91 -16.27 -7.44
C LYS A 95 6.30 -16.71 -6.04
N ARG A 96 6.10 -18.00 -5.80
CA ARG A 96 6.36 -18.66 -4.52
C ARG A 96 7.83 -19.09 -4.41
N GLU A 97 8.72 -18.15 -4.69
CA GLU A 97 10.15 -18.26 -4.43
C GLU A 97 10.49 -17.42 -3.20
N ASN A 98 11.68 -17.59 -2.64
CA ASN A 98 12.14 -16.78 -1.54
C ASN A 98 13.24 -15.84 -2.05
N PRO A 99 13.07 -14.52 -1.99
CA PRO A 99 11.92 -13.77 -1.48
C PRO A 99 10.67 -13.84 -2.38
N LEU A 100 9.47 -13.70 -1.80
CA LEU A 100 8.18 -13.75 -2.52
C LEU A 100 8.05 -12.59 -3.50
N ASP A 101 7.77 -12.88 -4.76
CA ASP A 101 7.43 -11.85 -5.76
C ASP A 101 5.90 -11.74 -5.86
N VAL A 102 5.31 -10.59 -5.52
CA VAL A 102 3.84 -10.40 -5.46
C VAL A 102 3.43 -9.21 -6.32
N ILE A 103 2.78 -9.48 -7.44
CA ILE A 103 2.26 -8.45 -8.33
C ILE A 103 0.92 -7.97 -7.78
N PHE A 104 0.83 -6.69 -7.42
CA PHE A 104 -0.43 -6.05 -7.05
C PHE A 104 -1.07 -5.33 -8.23
N GLY A 105 -2.39 -5.27 -8.23
CA GLY A 105 -3.20 -4.40 -9.07
C GLY A 105 -4.07 -3.51 -8.20
N GLY A 106 -4.27 -2.26 -8.62
CA GLY A 106 -5.07 -1.28 -7.91
C GLY A 106 -4.90 0.11 -8.49
N ILE A 107 -5.30 1.13 -7.73
CA ILE A 107 -5.13 2.54 -8.08
C ILE A 107 -3.70 2.99 -7.71
N SER A 108 -2.92 3.37 -8.71
CA SER A 108 -1.48 3.63 -8.58
C SER A 108 -1.14 4.69 -7.54
N ILE A 109 -1.87 5.81 -7.45
CA ILE A 109 -1.56 6.88 -6.48
C ILE A 109 -1.79 6.41 -5.03
N ALA A 110 -2.85 5.62 -4.77
CA ALA A 110 -3.12 5.07 -3.45
C ALA A 110 -2.13 3.97 -3.07
N PHE A 111 -1.72 3.17 -4.06
CA PHE A 111 -0.68 2.17 -3.89
C PHE A 111 0.68 2.81 -3.57
N ALA A 112 1.07 3.87 -4.28
CA ALA A 112 2.29 4.62 -4.00
C ALA A 112 2.30 5.21 -2.58
N VAL A 113 1.16 5.73 -2.09
CA VAL A 113 1.02 6.19 -0.70
C VAL A 113 1.26 5.04 0.28
N ALA A 114 0.63 3.88 0.09
CA ALA A 114 0.81 2.72 0.96
C ALA A 114 2.27 2.24 0.99
N VAL A 115 2.94 2.25 -0.17
CA VAL A 115 4.38 1.94 -0.28
C VAL A 115 5.20 2.92 0.55
N ILE A 116 5.00 4.23 0.41
CA ILE A 116 5.78 5.23 1.15
C ILE A 116 5.56 5.08 2.66
N LEU A 117 4.32 4.89 3.10
CA LEU A 117 4.00 4.70 4.52
C LEU A 117 4.59 3.40 5.09
N SER A 118 4.79 2.39 4.24
CA SER A 118 5.53 1.19 4.63
C SER A 118 7.04 1.37 4.68
N GLY A 119 7.60 2.53 4.34
CA GLY A 119 9.04 2.74 4.26
C GLY A 119 9.65 2.30 2.93
N GLY A 120 8.82 1.96 1.95
CA GLY A 120 9.22 1.61 0.60
C GLY A 120 9.57 2.82 -0.26
N LYS A 121 10.00 2.53 -1.48
CA LYS A 121 10.35 3.53 -2.49
C LYS A 121 9.46 3.36 -3.71
N PHE A 122 9.25 4.46 -4.42
CA PHE A 122 8.55 4.44 -5.69
C PHE A 122 9.25 5.33 -6.72
N GLU A 123 9.06 4.98 -7.98
CA GLU A 123 9.50 5.71 -9.15
C GLU A 123 8.36 5.76 -10.16
N LEU A 124 8.01 6.96 -10.62
CA LEU A 124 7.09 7.14 -11.74
C LEU A 124 7.89 7.10 -13.04
N THR A 125 7.65 6.07 -13.84
CA THR A 125 8.27 5.90 -15.15
C THR A 125 7.25 6.14 -16.26
N LYS A 126 7.72 6.28 -17.50
CA LYS A 126 6.83 6.38 -18.68
C LYS A 126 5.93 5.15 -18.85
N ASP A 127 6.38 4.00 -18.33
CA ASP A 127 5.69 2.71 -18.42
C ASP A 127 4.80 2.42 -17.20
N GLY A 128 4.70 3.36 -16.25
CA GLY A 128 3.89 3.23 -15.04
C GLY A 128 4.68 3.38 -13.74
N LEU A 129 4.06 2.96 -12.63
CA LEU A 129 4.64 3.02 -11.30
C LEU A 129 5.54 1.80 -11.03
N LYS A 130 6.81 2.05 -10.71
CA LYS A 130 7.71 1.05 -10.13
C LYS A 130 7.80 1.28 -8.64
N VAL A 131 7.71 0.22 -7.85
CA VAL A 131 7.87 0.34 -6.40
C VAL A 131 8.76 -0.77 -5.86
N GLU A 132 9.39 -0.46 -4.73
CA GLU A 132 10.22 -1.36 -3.95
C GLU A 132 9.70 -1.31 -2.52
N LEU A 133 9.25 -2.45 -2.00
CA LEU A 133 8.85 -2.56 -0.60
C LEU A 133 10.07 -2.92 0.26
N PRO A 134 10.13 -2.42 1.51
CA PRO A 134 11.19 -2.80 2.42
C PRO A 134 10.99 -4.25 2.87
N SER A 135 11.87 -4.71 3.76
CA SER A 135 11.66 -5.98 4.43
C SER A 135 10.32 -6.02 5.16
N LEU A 136 9.80 -7.22 5.38
CA LEU A 136 8.51 -7.40 6.04
C LEU A 136 8.47 -6.74 7.44
N GLY A 137 9.52 -6.95 8.24
CA GLY A 137 9.65 -6.37 9.57
C GLY A 137 9.70 -4.84 9.57
N ASP A 138 10.51 -4.25 8.68
CA ASP A 138 10.60 -2.79 8.55
C ASP A 138 9.31 -2.18 7.99
N GLY A 139 8.63 -2.91 7.09
CA GLY A 139 7.33 -2.57 6.56
C GLY A 139 6.26 -2.48 7.63
N ILE A 140 6.17 -3.50 8.48
CA ILE A 140 5.24 -3.53 9.62
C ILE A 140 5.56 -2.38 10.59
N ARG A 141 6.84 -2.18 10.94
CA ARG A 141 7.25 -1.10 11.87
C ARG A 141 6.84 0.27 11.33
N SER A 142 7.19 0.55 10.08
CA SER A 142 6.88 1.84 9.44
C SER A 142 5.38 2.10 9.35
N LEU A 143 4.59 1.09 9.00
CA LEU A 143 3.13 1.22 8.98
C LEU A 143 2.56 1.47 10.37
N ARG A 144 3.01 0.73 11.38
CA ARG A 144 2.58 0.95 12.78
C ARG A 144 2.88 2.37 13.24
N ASP A 145 4.07 2.88 12.93
CA ASP A 145 4.43 4.27 13.22
C ASP A 145 3.53 5.27 12.49
N ALA A 146 3.19 5.01 11.22
CA ALA A 146 2.26 5.82 10.45
C ALA A 146 0.84 5.82 11.03
N PHE A 147 0.41 4.72 11.66
CA PHE A 147 -0.86 4.61 12.40
C PHE A 147 -0.77 5.12 13.85
N GLY A 148 0.40 5.55 14.33
CA GLY A 148 0.59 5.95 15.73
C GLY A 148 0.59 4.79 16.73
N GLU A 149 0.67 3.54 16.26
CA GLU A 149 0.75 2.34 17.10
C GLU A 149 2.17 2.11 17.63
N ARG A 150 2.65 2.98 18.52
CA ARG A 150 3.91 2.75 19.23
C ARG A 150 3.80 1.50 20.12
N GLU A 151 4.86 0.70 20.16
CA GLU A 151 4.96 -0.44 21.09
C GLU A 151 4.69 0.01 22.52
N ILE A 152 3.89 -0.79 23.23
CA ILE A 152 3.84 -0.81 24.69
C ILE A 152 4.92 -1.79 25.14
#